data_AF-A0A7X8AEN2-F1
#
_entry.id   AF-A0A7X8AEN2-F1
#
_cell.length_a   1.000
_cell.length_b   1.000
_cell.length_c   1.000
_cell.angle_alpha   90.00
_cell.angle_beta   90.00
_cell.angle_gamma   90.00
#
_symmetry.space_group_name_H-M   'P 1'
#
loop_
_entity.id
_entity.type
_entity.pdbx_description
1 polymer ?
#
loop_
_entity_poly.entity_id
_entity_poly.type
_entity_poly.pdbx_seq_one_letter_code
_entity_poly.pdbx_strand_id
1 'polypeptide(L)'
;MKRSQKTVKRRGIQRYGTRAVILTLLVLIAAFIIIAVPKPVLKLADIVEITLSDPLGNTSIISDKNSFSLYVDAINSARPINRELAGQNLKTYGLNFTLKNDHKQYKLYVDRALERKSLFVETESGLCKIGAEYFERILSDPIFDTLYEHNRPPRVSLTLDGSSNIILPSDYEWQMRKADGEFYPVKTDYLKGTDYYSFDINQDSVLGYDFEVQPDIFYLFIYRDNDLVMVQSLNQPDNIARLLDEDGLYNCIMQLEWNQDDGRDFYGKATYEFTLAADYPVRIDISAEEIDPGELLVIKASNIQPHEDLSIETEIDFKPNAFQEGNTRTVLLPVSYFHKENRSYSVKVSSGDVVKEFSVFVRPKEFIIQYLRIDPQVAASTRNEKSSIEIREKLYPLKPVSDPVRYWEGEFIQPVEGGRVSPEDFGKRRYVNNSPTSYRHNGLDIGHDEGAPIVATNNGRVLIADFLIETGNTIIIEHGYGLKSWHYHLSELYVKTGDMVKKGDVIGTVGSTGFSTGPHLHFSFTINDVWINPITILEHGVPLTGVED
;
A
#
# COMPACT_ATOMS: atom_id res chain seq x y z
N MET A 1 -17.64 38.98 -81.05
CA MET A 1 -17.92 38.00 -79.96
C MET A 1 -19.43 38.06 -79.68
N LYS A 2 -20.25 37.15 -80.25
CA LYS A 2 -20.86 35.96 -79.58
C LYS A 2 -21.49 36.31 -78.22
N ARG A 3 -22.77 36.14 -77.89
CA ARG A 3 -23.96 35.40 -78.39
C ARG A 3 -25.22 36.12 -77.79
N SER A 4 -26.32 36.45 -78.49
CA SER A 4 -27.43 35.57 -78.94
C SER A 4 -28.02 34.74 -77.79
N GLN A 5 -29.29 34.72 -77.40
CA GLN A 5 -30.64 34.98 -77.97
C GLN A 5 -31.63 34.63 -76.81
N LYS A 6 -32.94 34.91 -76.73
CA LYS A 6 -33.96 35.63 -77.50
C LYS A 6 -35.20 35.76 -76.58
N THR A 7 -35.76 36.97 -76.55
CA THR A 7 -37.19 37.35 -76.52
C THR A 7 -38.27 36.28 -76.55
N VAL A 8 -39.43 36.52 -75.89
CA VAL A 8 -40.75 36.74 -76.55
C VAL A 8 -41.72 37.55 -75.64
N LYS A 9 -42.44 38.47 -76.28
CA LYS A 9 -43.50 39.40 -75.80
C LYS A 9 -44.76 38.69 -75.25
N ARG A 10 -45.41 39.29 -74.24
CA ARG A 10 -46.84 39.05 -73.91
C ARG A 10 -47.73 40.17 -74.47
N ARG A 11 -48.75 39.80 -75.24
CA ARG A 11 -49.95 40.59 -75.56
C ARG A 11 -51.16 39.92 -74.89
N GLY A 12 -51.89 40.71 -74.11
CA GLY A 12 -53.35 40.85 -74.04
C GLY A 12 -54.34 39.67 -74.08
N ILE A 13 -55.32 39.78 -73.15
CA ILE A 13 -56.79 39.80 -73.37
C ILE A 13 -57.64 38.61 -72.84
N GLN A 14 -58.56 39.00 -71.94
CA GLN A 14 -59.95 38.60 -71.63
C GLN A 14 -60.42 37.17 -71.29
N ARG A 15 -61.12 37.16 -70.14
CA ARG A 15 -62.25 36.37 -69.62
C ARG A 15 -63.12 35.58 -70.61
N TYR A 16 -63.49 34.36 -70.20
CA TYR A 16 -64.86 33.77 -70.05
C TYR A 16 -64.69 32.65 -68.98
N GLY A 17 -65.51 32.44 -67.94
CA GLY A 17 -66.96 32.33 -67.85
C GLY A 17 -67.30 30.85 -67.58
N THR A 18 -67.73 30.47 -66.37
CA THR A 18 -68.23 29.09 -66.14
C THR A 18 -69.24 29.02 -64.99
N ARG A 19 -70.48 28.72 -65.37
CA ARG A 19 -71.53 28.13 -64.53
C ARG A 19 -71.04 26.78 -64.00
N ALA A 20 -70.75 26.66 -62.69
CA ALA A 20 -70.60 25.37 -62.00
C ALA A 20 -70.50 25.54 -60.45
N VAL A 21 -71.30 26.41 -59.83
CA VAL A 21 -71.22 26.67 -58.37
C VAL A 21 -72.42 26.11 -57.58
N ILE A 22 -73.39 25.46 -58.25
CA ILE A 22 -74.60 24.95 -57.58
C ILE A 22 -74.77 23.47 -57.89
N LEU A 23 -73.81 22.65 -57.48
CA LEU A 23 -74.01 21.21 -57.26
C LEU A 23 -72.92 20.60 -56.36
N THR A 24 -72.55 21.29 -55.28
CA THR A 24 -71.76 20.69 -54.19
C THR A 24 -72.22 21.21 -52.84
N LEU A 25 -73.54 21.40 -52.69
CA LEU A 25 -74.21 21.68 -51.42
C LEU A 25 -74.75 20.38 -50.76
N LEU A 26 -74.17 19.22 -51.10
CA LEU A 26 -74.59 17.90 -50.56
C LEU A 26 -73.43 17.00 -50.14
N VAL A 27 -72.24 17.58 -49.86
CA VAL A 27 -71.16 16.92 -49.08
C VAL A 27 -70.59 17.92 -48.06
N LEU A 28 -71.44 18.76 -47.47
CA LEU A 28 -71.07 19.67 -46.37
C LEU A 28 -71.51 19.16 -44.99
N ILE A 29 -72.04 17.93 -44.91
CA ILE A 29 -72.28 17.20 -43.65
C ILE A 29 -71.89 15.73 -43.86
N ALA A 30 -70.63 15.50 -44.24
CA ALA A 30 -70.01 14.18 -44.14
C ALA A 30 -68.90 14.28 -43.08
N ALA A 31 -69.31 14.01 -41.84
CA ALA A 31 -68.49 13.44 -40.78
C ALA A 31 -67.01 13.88 -40.72
N PHE A 32 -66.75 15.09 -40.25
CA PHE A 32 -65.67 15.25 -39.28
C PHE A 32 -66.16 14.68 -37.94
N ILE A 33 -66.37 13.36 -37.90
CA ILE A 33 -66.24 12.64 -36.63
C ILE A 33 -64.75 12.65 -36.40
N ILE A 34 -64.26 13.69 -35.72
CA ILE A 34 -63.07 13.53 -34.90
C ILE A 34 -63.47 12.41 -33.95
N ILE A 35 -63.03 11.18 -34.23
CA ILE A 35 -63.09 10.11 -33.23
C ILE A 35 -62.25 10.68 -32.10
N ALA A 36 -62.92 11.22 -31.08
CA ALA A 36 -62.28 11.71 -29.89
C ALA A 36 -61.63 10.49 -29.27
N VAL A 37 -60.33 10.32 -29.53
CA VAL A 37 -59.48 9.34 -28.88
C VAL A 37 -59.75 9.49 -27.39
N PRO A 38 -60.41 8.51 -26.74
CA PRO A 38 -60.82 8.64 -25.36
C PRO A 38 -59.57 8.86 -24.51
N LYS A 39 -59.61 9.89 -23.66
CA LYS A 39 -58.52 10.13 -22.72
C LYS A 39 -58.38 8.91 -21.81
N PRO A 40 -57.17 8.46 -21.49
CA PRO A 40 -56.99 7.49 -20.43
C PRO A 40 -57.50 8.11 -19.11
N VAL A 41 -58.32 7.37 -18.37
CA VAL A 41 -58.83 7.77 -17.06
C VAL A 41 -58.59 6.64 -16.07
N LEU A 42 -57.70 6.88 -15.12
CA LEU A 42 -57.36 6.03 -14.00
C LEU A 42 -57.89 6.66 -12.71
N LYS A 43 -58.49 5.84 -11.84
CA LYS A 43 -58.93 6.27 -10.50
C LYS A 43 -57.90 5.83 -9.47
N LEU A 44 -57.30 6.78 -8.76
CA LEU A 44 -56.28 6.51 -7.74
C LEU A 44 -56.73 5.48 -6.69
N ALA A 45 -57.99 5.54 -6.25
CA ALA A 45 -58.55 4.64 -5.25
C ALA A 45 -58.67 3.16 -5.70
N ASP A 46 -58.56 2.90 -7.01
CA ASP A 46 -58.66 1.55 -7.58
C ASP A 46 -57.29 0.93 -7.85
N ILE A 47 -56.20 1.71 -7.80
CA ILE A 47 -54.83 1.23 -7.99
C ILE A 47 -54.37 0.43 -6.77
N VAL A 48 -53.88 -0.78 -7.02
CA VAL A 48 -53.29 -1.67 -6.03
C VAL A 48 -51.76 -1.62 -6.12
N GLU A 49 -51.24 -1.60 -7.35
CA GLU A 49 -49.80 -1.67 -7.64
C GLU A 49 -49.50 -1.00 -8.99
N ILE A 50 -48.31 -0.40 -9.11
CA ILE A 50 -47.76 0.06 -10.39
C ILE A 50 -46.43 -0.66 -10.64
N THR A 51 -46.30 -1.30 -11.78
CA THR A 51 -45.05 -1.94 -12.22
C THR A 51 -44.46 -1.15 -13.38
N LEU A 52 -43.21 -0.72 -13.23
CA LEU A 52 -42.41 -0.17 -14.32
C LEU A 52 -41.52 -1.28 -14.89
N SER A 53 -41.40 -1.36 -16.21
CA SER A 53 -40.46 -2.26 -16.90
C SER A 53 -39.51 -1.45 -17.76
N ASP A 54 -38.20 -1.65 -17.61
CA ASP A 54 -37.20 -0.99 -18.42
C ASP A 54 -37.00 -1.69 -19.79
N PRO A 55 -36.25 -1.10 -20.74
CA PRO A 55 -35.99 -1.73 -22.04
C PRO A 55 -35.22 -3.05 -21.99
N LEU A 56 -34.54 -3.36 -20.88
CA LEU A 56 -33.79 -4.59 -20.66
C LEU A 56 -34.67 -5.69 -20.05
N GLY A 57 -35.92 -5.38 -19.71
CA GLY A 57 -36.88 -6.31 -19.12
C GLY A 57 -36.85 -6.36 -17.59
N ASN A 58 -36.06 -5.50 -16.94
CA ASN A 58 -36.07 -5.39 -15.48
C ASN A 58 -37.39 -4.74 -15.04
N THR A 59 -37.92 -5.18 -13.89
CA THR A 59 -39.18 -4.66 -13.35
C THR A 59 -38.99 -4.04 -11.98
N SER A 60 -39.58 -2.87 -11.78
CA SER A 60 -39.63 -2.15 -10.51
C SER A 60 -41.08 -2.02 -10.06
N ILE A 61 -41.35 -2.40 -8.81
CA ILE A 61 -42.70 -2.34 -8.22
C ILE A 61 -42.79 -1.10 -7.34
N ILE A 62 -43.72 -0.22 -7.67
CA ILE A 62 -44.12 0.90 -6.82
C ILE A 62 -45.27 0.38 -5.96
N SER A 63 -45.06 0.38 -4.63
CA SER A 63 -46.06 -0.06 -3.64
C SER A 63 -46.46 1.04 -2.65
N ASP A 64 -45.75 2.17 -2.64
CA ASP A 64 -46.15 3.34 -1.85
C ASP A 64 -47.36 4.03 -2.50
N LYS A 65 -48.48 4.04 -1.76
CA LYS A 65 -49.73 4.67 -2.19
C LYS A 65 -49.58 6.18 -2.41
N ASN A 66 -48.62 6.84 -1.75
CA ASN A 66 -48.39 8.27 -1.96
C ASN A 66 -47.79 8.53 -3.36
N SER A 67 -46.90 7.65 -3.84
CA SER A 67 -46.29 7.74 -5.17
C SER A 67 -47.28 7.47 -6.30
N PHE A 68 -48.34 6.69 -6.07
CA PHE A 68 -49.34 6.36 -7.11
C PHE A 68 -49.98 7.60 -7.73
N SER A 69 -50.19 8.64 -6.93
CA SER A 69 -50.82 9.89 -7.37
C SER A 69 -50.09 10.51 -8.56
N LEU A 70 -48.75 10.54 -8.52
CA LEU A 70 -47.92 11.11 -9.58
C LEU A 70 -48.16 10.44 -10.93
N TYR A 71 -48.10 9.11 -10.97
CA TYR A 71 -48.24 8.35 -12.21
C TYR A 71 -49.69 8.37 -12.73
N VAL A 72 -50.66 8.26 -11.83
CA VAL A 72 -52.09 8.33 -12.19
C VAL A 72 -52.43 9.71 -12.78
N ASP A 73 -52.00 10.79 -12.14
CA ASP A 73 -52.25 12.15 -12.60
C ASP A 73 -51.54 12.44 -13.93
N ALA A 74 -50.32 11.95 -14.10
CA ALA A 74 -49.59 12.06 -15.35
C ALA A 74 -50.32 11.36 -16.51
N ILE A 75 -50.79 10.12 -16.31
CA ILE A 75 -51.58 9.42 -17.32
C ILE A 75 -52.89 10.16 -17.61
N ASN A 76 -53.62 10.59 -16.58
CA ASN A 76 -54.88 11.32 -16.73
C ASN A 76 -54.71 12.69 -17.43
N SER A 77 -53.52 13.28 -17.36
CA SER A 77 -53.19 14.53 -18.06
C SER A 77 -53.04 14.36 -19.58
N ALA A 78 -52.83 13.12 -20.05
CA ALA A 78 -52.39 12.84 -21.41
C ALA A 78 -53.43 13.26 -22.47
N ARG A 79 -52.95 13.88 -23.55
CA ARG A 79 -53.78 14.35 -24.67
C ARG A 79 -53.36 13.70 -25.98
N PRO A 80 -54.31 13.27 -26.84
CA PRO A 80 -54.00 12.65 -28.13
C PRO A 80 -53.12 13.54 -29.02
N ILE A 81 -52.14 12.93 -29.70
CA ILE A 81 -51.27 13.60 -30.67
C ILE A 81 -51.09 12.76 -31.93
N ASN A 82 -50.71 13.39 -33.04
CA ASN A 82 -50.29 12.66 -34.24
C ASN A 82 -48.88 12.08 -34.04
N ARG A 83 -48.69 10.79 -34.34
CA ARG A 83 -47.44 10.04 -34.14
C ARG A 83 -46.23 10.66 -34.83
N GLU A 84 -46.43 11.31 -35.97
CA GLU A 84 -45.36 12.00 -36.72
C GLU A 84 -44.72 13.16 -35.92
N LEU A 85 -45.42 13.72 -34.92
CA LEU A 85 -44.92 14.83 -34.08
C LEU A 85 -43.97 14.37 -32.97
N ALA A 86 -43.86 13.06 -32.70
CA ALA A 86 -43.07 12.54 -31.58
C ALA A 86 -41.55 12.60 -31.83
N GLY A 87 -41.11 12.67 -33.11
CA GLY A 87 -39.70 12.56 -33.50
C GLY A 87 -39.10 11.18 -33.23
N GLN A 88 -37.95 10.88 -33.85
CA GLN A 88 -37.26 9.60 -33.70
C GLN A 88 -36.09 9.75 -32.74
N ASN A 89 -36.25 9.35 -31.46
CA ASN A 89 -35.18 8.97 -30.51
C ASN A 89 -35.78 8.64 -29.10
N LEU A 90 -36.76 7.75 -29.02
CA LEU A 90 -37.50 7.50 -27.77
C LEU A 90 -37.00 6.22 -27.07
N LYS A 91 -36.68 6.28 -25.77
CA LYS A 91 -36.60 5.09 -24.90
C LYS A 91 -38.01 4.69 -24.48
N THR A 92 -38.29 3.38 -24.44
CA THR A 92 -39.63 2.84 -24.15
C THR A 92 -39.62 2.09 -22.82
N TYR A 93 -40.59 2.38 -21.97
CA TYR A 93 -40.82 1.72 -20.69
C TYR A 93 -42.20 1.07 -20.69
N GLY A 94 -42.32 -0.09 -20.07
CA GLY A 94 -43.62 -0.65 -19.69
C GLY A 94 -44.12 0.06 -18.44
N LEU A 95 -45.36 0.52 -18.45
CA LEU A 95 -46.01 1.10 -17.28
C LEU A 95 -47.35 0.40 -17.07
N ASN A 96 -47.37 -0.53 -16.13
CA ASN A 96 -48.51 -1.39 -15.84
C ASN A 96 -49.17 -0.98 -14.53
N PHE A 97 -50.49 -0.81 -14.56
CA PHE A 97 -51.30 -0.53 -13.39
C PHE A 97 -52.16 -1.75 -13.08
N THR A 98 -52.00 -2.30 -11.89
CA THR A 98 -52.89 -3.34 -11.35
C THR A 98 -54.00 -2.65 -10.56
N LEU A 99 -55.24 -2.85 -11.01
CA LEU A 99 -56.43 -2.33 -10.34
C LEU A 99 -57.12 -3.46 -9.57
N LYS A 100 -58.05 -3.13 -8.66
CA LYS A 100 -58.79 -4.13 -7.87
C LYS A 100 -59.44 -5.26 -8.69
N ASN A 101 -59.91 -4.96 -9.90
CA ASN A 101 -60.65 -5.89 -10.77
C ASN A 101 -60.22 -5.85 -12.25
N ASP A 102 -59.13 -5.15 -12.59
CA ASP A 102 -58.70 -4.94 -13.99
C ASP A 102 -57.18 -4.67 -14.04
N HIS A 103 -56.58 -4.71 -15.23
CA HIS A 103 -55.21 -4.29 -15.47
C HIS A 103 -55.16 -3.30 -16.64
N LYS A 104 -54.34 -2.26 -16.51
CA LYS A 104 -54.06 -1.32 -17.61
C LYS A 104 -52.57 -1.30 -17.90
N GLN A 105 -52.23 -1.56 -19.16
CA GLN A 105 -50.85 -1.57 -19.63
C GLN A 105 -50.64 -0.40 -20.58
N TYR A 106 -49.55 0.33 -20.36
CA TYR A 106 -49.15 1.45 -21.17
C TYR A 106 -47.70 1.31 -21.58
N LYS A 107 -47.36 1.85 -22.76
CA LYS A 107 -45.96 2.09 -23.13
C LYS A 107 -45.65 3.56 -22.93
N LEU A 108 -44.75 3.85 -22.00
CA LEU A 108 -44.23 5.17 -21.73
C LEU A 108 -43.02 5.42 -22.64
N TYR A 109 -43.03 6.53 -23.37
CA TYR A 109 -41.94 6.97 -24.20
C TYR A 109 -41.29 8.21 -23.60
N VAL A 110 -39.98 8.14 -23.44
CA VAL A 110 -39.13 9.22 -22.96
C VAL A 110 -38.19 9.61 -24.08
N ASP A 111 -38.06 10.91 -24.33
CA ASP A 111 -37.03 11.44 -25.23
C ASP A 111 -35.64 11.09 -24.71
N ARG A 112 -34.86 10.30 -25.45
CA ARG A 112 -33.56 9.80 -24.99
C ARG A 112 -32.58 10.94 -24.72
N ALA A 113 -32.65 12.02 -25.48
CA ALA A 113 -31.79 13.19 -25.29
C ALA A 113 -32.27 14.12 -24.17
N LEU A 114 -33.46 13.88 -23.61
CA LEU A 114 -34.13 14.73 -22.60
C LEU A 114 -34.38 16.20 -23.03
N GLU A 115 -33.97 16.59 -24.24
CA GLU A 115 -34.04 17.95 -24.78
C GLU A 115 -35.47 18.47 -24.91
N ARG A 116 -36.41 17.62 -25.37
CA ARG A 116 -37.79 18.04 -25.65
C ARG A 116 -38.65 18.17 -24.41
N LYS A 117 -38.13 17.75 -23.24
CA LYS A 117 -38.84 17.71 -21.96
C LYS A 117 -40.29 17.21 -22.09
N SER A 118 -40.47 16.11 -22.80
CA SER A 118 -41.80 15.58 -23.16
C SER A 118 -41.88 14.08 -22.90
N LEU A 119 -42.96 13.66 -22.23
CA LEU A 119 -43.33 12.25 -22.07
C LEU A 119 -44.53 11.92 -22.97
N PHE A 120 -44.53 10.71 -23.53
CA PHE A 120 -45.66 10.21 -24.30
C PHE A 120 -46.11 8.86 -23.79
N VAL A 121 -47.38 8.56 -23.94
CA VAL A 121 -47.94 7.26 -23.59
C VAL A 121 -48.74 6.71 -24.76
N GLU A 122 -48.46 5.47 -25.16
CA GLU A 122 -49.29 4.75 -26.13
C GLU A 122 -50.42 4.06 -25.39
N THR A 123 -51.65 4.41 -25.80
CA THR A 123 -52.90 3.82 -25.32
C THR A 123 -53.51 2.96 -26.43
N GLU A 124 -54.52 2.15 -26.12
CA GLU A 124 -55.31 1.40 -27.13
C GLU A 124 -55.86 2.31 -28.25
N SER A 125 -56.06 3.59 -27.94
CA SER A 125 -56.67 4.57 -28.84
C SER A 125 -55.64 5.42 -29.60
N GLY A 126 -54.34 5.22 -29.37
CA GLY A 126 -53.24 5.94 -30.01
C GLY A 126 -52.29 6.63 -29.04
N LEU A 127 -51.33 7.37 -29.60
CA LEU A 127 -50.27 8.06 -28.85
C LEU A 127 -50.80 9.36 -28.23
N CYS A 128 -50.54 9.54 -26.94
CA CYS A 128 -50.90 10.73 -26.19
C CYS A 128 -49.64 11.39 -25.62
N LYS A 129 -49.61 12.72 -25.57
CA LYS A 129 -48.59 13.50 -24.87
C LYS A 129 -49.04 13.78 -23.44
N ILE A 130 -48.22 13.41 -22.46
CA ILE A 130 -48.43 13.70 -21.04
C ILE A 130 -48.18 15.20 -20.80
N GLY A 131 -48.87 15.79 -19.81
CA GLY A 131 -48.66 17.18 -19.39
C GLY A 131 -47.18 17.45 -19.10
N ALA A 132 -46.66 18.58 -19.58
CA ALA A 132 -45.24 18.92 -19.46
C ALA A 132 -44.79 19.02 -17.99
N GLU A 133 -45.72 19.37 -17.09
CA GLU A 133 -45.52 19.46 -15.64
C GLU A 133 -45.16 18.13 -14.97
N TYR A 134 -45.39 16.99 -15.64
CA TYR A 134 -45.05 15.67 -15.11
C TYR A 134 -43.71 15.14 -15.61
N PHE A 135 -43.07 15.78 -16.60
CA PHE A 135 -41.81 15.30 -17.17
C PHE A 135 -40.73 15.17 -16.09
N GLU A 136 -40.39 16.28 -15.44
CA GLU A 136 -39.34 16.33 -14.43
C GLU A 136 -39.73 15.49 -13.21
N ARG A 137 -40.98 15.62 -12.74
CA ARG A 137 -41.48 14.89 -11.55
C ARG A 137 -41.39 13.36 -11.70
N ILE A 138 -41.70 12.81 -12.87
CA ILE A 138 -41.60 11.37 -13.13
C ILE A 138 -40.14 10.95 -13.24
N LEU A 139 -39.33 11.71 -13.98
CA LEU A 139 -37.92 11.37 -14.22
C LEU A 139 -37.05 11.51 -12.98
N SER A 140 -37.46 12.31 -11.99
CA SER A 140 -36.81 12.41 -10.69
C SER A 140 -37.04 11.20 -9.78
N ASP A 141 -37.99 10.32 -10.10
CA ASP A 141 -38.24 9.10 -9.31
C ASP A 141 -37.08 8.08 -9.44
N PRO A 142 -36.62 7.45 -8.33
CA PRO A 142 -35.50 6.50 -8.35
C PRO A 142 -35.63 5.33 -9.33
N ILE A 143 -36.85 4.89 -9.66
CA ILE A 143 -37.05 3.78 -10.61
C ILE A 143 -36.54 4.09 -12.03
N PHE A 144 -36.30 5.38 -12.32
CA PHE A 144 -35.79 5.87 -13.59
C PHE A 144 -34.30 6.17 -13.57
N ASP A 145 -33.56 5.88 -12.49
CA ASP A 145 -32.12 6.18 -12.40
C ASP A 145 -31.32 5.56 -13.56
N THR A 146 -31.73 4.39 -14.09
CA THR A 146 -31.12 3.73 -15.26
C THR A 146 -31.27 4.47 -16.58
N LEU A 147 -32.07 5.54 -16.63
CA LEU A 147 -32.20 6.38 -17.81
C LEU A 147 -30.98 7.24 -18.08
N TYR A 148 -30.32 7.67 -17.01
CA TYR A 148 -29.27 8.66 -17.01
C TYR A 148 -27.91 8.00 -17.24
N GLU A 149 -27.06 8.67 -18.03
CA GLU A 149 -25.77 8.12 -18.46
C GLU A 149 -24.77 7.96 -17.31
N HIS A 150 -24.80 8.88 -16.34
CA HIS A 150 -23.85 8.94 -15.22
C HIS A 150 -24.45 8.42 -13.91
N ASN A 151 -25.35 7.46 -14.01
CA ASN A 151 -26.01 6.82 -12.87
C ASN A 151 -25.10 5.85 -12.08
N ARG A 152 -23.79 5.93 -12.29
CA ARG A 152 -22.77 5.13 -11.66
C ARG A 152 -21.44 5.90 -11.63
N PRO A 153 -20.53 5.56 -10.72
CA PRO A 153 -19.14 6.01 -10.81
C PRO A 153 -18.48 5.57 -12.14
N PRO A 154 -17.52 6.36 -12.67
CA PRO A 154 -16.69 5.98 -13.81
C PRO A 154 -15.94 4.67 -13.57
N ARG A 155 -15.68 3.90 -14.64
CA ARG A 155 -14.84 2.70 -14.56
C ARG A 155 -13.36 3.08 -14.50
N VAL A 156 -12.60 2.23 -13.82
CA VAL A 156 -11.14 2.28 -13.79
C VAL A 156 -10.61 1.08 -14.57
N SER A 157 -9.69 1.33 -15.49
CA SER A 157 -8.97 0.29 -16.22
C SER A 157 -7.56 0.20 -15.68
N LEU A 158 -7.25 -0.90 -14.99
CA LEU A 158 -5.88 -1.19 -14.54
C LEU A 158 -5.13 -1.91 -15.66
N THR A 159 -3.92 -1.45 -15.95
CA THR A 159 -3.02 -2.08 -16.91
C THR A 159 -1.77 -2.57 -16.19
N LEU A 160 -1.49 -3.87 -16.30
CA LEU A 160 -0.28 -4.51 -15.79
C LEU A 160 0.30 -5.38 -16.91
N ASP A 161 1.59 -5.20 -17.21
CA ASP A 161 2.34 -5.98 -18.20
C ASP A 161 1.64 -6.12 -19.56
N GLY A 162 0.98 -5.05 -19.99
CA GLY A 162 0.23 -4.97 -21.25
C GLY A 162 -1.18 -5.57 -21.22
N SER A 163 -1.60 -6.16 -20.10
CA SER A 163 -2.95 -6.66 -19.88
C SER A 163 -3.81 -5.61 -19.19
N SER A 164 -5.00 -5.32 -19.72
CA SER A 164 -5.90 -4.31 -19.20
C SER A 164 -7.16 -4.95 -18.60
N ASN A 165 -7.48 -4.63 -17.36
CA ASN A 165 -8.62 -5.15 -16.62
C ASN A 165 -9.48 -4.00 -16.09
N ILE A 166 -10.79 -4.10 -16.28
CA ILE A 166 -11.75 -3.13 -15.72
C ILE A 166 -12.12 -3.57 -14.31
N ILE A 167 -11.92 -2.68 -13.34
CA ILE A 167 -12.32 -2.90 -11.95
C ILE A 167 -13.57 -2.07 -11.60
N LEU A 168 -14.42 -2.62 -10.74
CA LEU A 168 -15.61 -1.97 -10.21
C LEU A 168 -15.31 -1.38 -8.81
N PRO A 169 -16.03 -0.33 -8.39
CA PRO A 169 -15.84 0.24 -7.06
C PRO A 169 -16.29 -0.75 -5.97
N SER A 170 -15.56 -0.79 -4.86
CA SER A 170 -15.96 -1.50 -3.64
C SER A 170 -16.99 -0.68 -2.83
N ASP A 171 -16.82 0.64 -2.83
CA ASP A 171 -17.74 1.59 -2.18
C ASP A 171 -17.78 2.94 -2.90
N TYR A 172 -18.89 3.68 -2.75
CA TYR A 172 -19.04 5.00 -3.35
C TYR A 172 -20.15 5.84 -2.70
N GLU A 173 -19.98 7.16 -2.75
CA GLU A 173 -21.05 8.14 -2.53
C GLU A 173 -21.21 8.93 -3.82
N TRP A 174 -22.34 8.77 -4.51
CA TRP A 174 -22.51 9.28 -5.88
C TRP A 174 -23.78 10.10 -6.03
N GLN A 175 -23.65 11.24 -6.69
CA GLN A 175 -24.71 12.20 -6.95
C GLN A 175 -24.84 12.40 -8.45
N MET A 176 -26.06 12.47 -8.94
CA MET A 176 -26.35 12.64 -10.36
C MET A 176 -27.45 13.69 -10.56
N ARG A 177 -27.26 14.57 -11.54
CA ARG A 177 -28.21 15.60 -11.94
C ARG A 177 -29.35 14.95 -12.70
N LYS A 178 -30.58 15.15 -12.23
CA LYS A 178 -31.79 14.64 -12.89
C LYS A 178 -32.44 15.71 -13.77
N ALA A 179 -33.58 15.35 -14.36
CA ALA A 179 -34.25 16.16 -15.38
C ALA A 179 -34.80 17.50 -14.85
N ASP A 180 -35.05 17.59 -13.55
CA ASP A 180 -35.39 18.83 -12.83
C ASP A 180 -34.19 19.76 -12.62
N GLY A 181 -32.97 19.31 -12.93
CA GLY A 181 -31.72 20.06 -12.76
C GLY A 181 -31.09 19.91 -11.38
N GLU A 182 -31.73 19.19 -10.45
CA GLU A 182 -31.25 18.94 -9.09
C GLU A 182 -30.44 17.65 -9.01
N PHE A 183 -29.56 17.57 -8.01
CA PHE A 183 -28.74 16.38 -7.77
C PHE A 183 -29.38 15.43 -6.77
N TYR A 184 -29.31 14.13 -7.07
CA TYR A 184 -29.86 13.07 -6.25
C TYR A 184 -28.83 11.97 -6.00
N PRO A 185 -28.83 11.36 -4.80
CA PRO A 185 -27.95 10.25 -4.50
C PRO A 185 -28.36 9.00 -5.28
N VAL A 186 -27.41 8.35 -5.92
CA VAL A 186 -27.60 7.02 -6.51
C VAL A 186 -27.50 5.97 -5.41
N LYS A 187 -28.52 5.10 -5.29
CA LYS A 187 -28.66 4.12 -4.19
C LYS A 187 -28.58 2.66 -4.63
N THR A 188 -27.99 2.37 -5.79
CA THR A 188 -28.04 1.04 -6.40
C THR A 188 -26.81 0.20 -6.05
N ASP A 189 -26.95 -0.76 -5.14
CA ASP A 189 -25.86 -1.68 -4.76
C ASP A 189 -25.36 -2.59 -5.90
N TYR A 190 -26.10 -2.69 -7.02
CA TYR A 190 -25.76 -3.54 -8.18
C TYR A 190 -24.38 -3.27 -8.81
N LEU A 191 -23.77 -2.12 -8.50
CA LEU A 191 -22.52 -1.67 -9.10
C LEU A 191 -21.30 -1.88 -8.19
N LYS A 192 -21.52 -2.35 -6.95
CA LYS A 192 -20.42 -2.76 -6.07
C LYS A 192 -19.90 -4.10 -6.58
N GLY A 193 -18.63 -4.14 -6.97
CA GLY A 193 -17.97 -5.41 -7.31
C GLY A 193 -17.91 -6.30 -6.08
N THR A 194 -18.36 -7.55 -6.18
CA THR A 194 -18.06 -8.59 -5.17
C THR A 194 -16.80 -9.37 -5.51
N ASP A 195 -16.21 -9.10 -6.67
CA ASP A 195 -15.04 -9.79 -7.18
C ASP A 195 -13.78 -9.20 -6.54
N TYR A 196 -12.95 -10.08 -6.01
CA TYR A 196 -11.63 -9.73 -5.49
C TYR A 196 -10.64 -9.69 -6.66
N TYR A 197 -10.15 -8.50 -7.00
CA TYR A 197 -9.16 -8.33 -8.06
C TYR A 197 -7.76 -8.58 -7.51
N SER A 198 -7.05 -9.56 -8.06
CA SER A 198 -5.66 -9.88 -7.69
C SER A 198 -4.81 -9.98 -8.96
N PHE A 199 -3.62 -9.40 -8.93
CA PHE A 199 -2.69 -9.36 -10.06
C PHE A 199 -1.29 -9.75 -9.62
N ASP A 200 -0.67 -10.69 -10.33
CA ASP A 200 0.72 -11.05 -10.09
C ASP A 200 1.64 -9.98 -10.69
N ILE A 201 2.68 -9.59 -9.96
CA ILE A 201 3.69 -8.61 -10.40
C ILE A 201 5.10 -9.18 -10.24
N ASN A 202 5.98 -8.84 -11.17
CA ASN A 202 7.42 -9.14 -11.17
C ASN A 202 8.23 -7.84 -11.13
N GLN A 203 9.56 -7.93 -11.01
CA GLN A 203 10.48 -6.80 -10.82
C GLN A 203 10.41 -5.67 -11.88
N ASP A 204 9.83 -5.97 -13.06
CA ASP A 204 9.71 -5.04 -14.18
C ASP A 204 8.26 -4.56 -14.39
N SER A 205 7.32 -4.99 -13.54
CA SER A 205 5.90 -4.66 -13.71
C SER A 205 5.62 -3.18 -13.50
N VAL A 206 4.90 -2.61 -14.46
CA VAL A 206 4.46 -1.20 -14.46
C VAL A 206 2.95 -1.16 -14.26
N LEU A 207 2.51 -0.48 -13.20
CA LEU A 207 1.10 -0.28 -12.94
C LEU A 207 0.61 0.97 -13.68
N GLY A 208 -0.17 0.76 -14.72
CA GLY A 208 -0.94 1.80 -15.39
C GLY A 208 -2.39 1.81 -14.90
N TYR A 209 -3.00 2.99 -14.92
CA TYR A 209 -4.43 3.14 -14.71
C TYR A 209 -4.98 4.20 -15.66
N ASP A 210 -6.14 3.90 -16.24
CA ASP A 210 -6.91 4.80 -17.10
C ASP A 210 -8.32 4.98 -16.54
N PHE A 211 -8.81 6.21 -16.59
CA PHE A 211 -10.10 6.58 -16.02
C PHE A 211 -11.09 6.87 -17.14
N GLU A 212 -12.27 6.22 -17.11
CA GLU A 212 -13.37 6.53 -18.04
C GLU A 212 -13.71 8.03 -18.04
N VAL A 213 -13.63 8.65 -16.86
CA VAL A 213 -13.62 10.12 -16.69
C VAL A 213 -12.54 10.48 -15.69
N GLN A 214 -11.67 11.44 -16.05
CA GLN A 214 -10.60 11.92 -15.17
C GLN A 214 -11.16 12.48 -13.83
N PRO A 215 -10.74 11.96 -12.67
CA PRO A 215 -11.09 12.53 -11.36
C PRO A 215 -10.34 13.84 -11.09
N ASP A 216 -10.92 14.66 -10.21
CA ASP A 216 -10.30 15.88 -9.70
C ASP A 216 -9.29 15.57 -8.58
N ILE A 217 -9.54 14.52 -7.79
CA ILE A 217 -8.66 14.04 -6.73
C ILE A 217 -8.41 12.54 -6.92
N PHE A 218 -7.14 12.14 -6.78
CA PHE A 218 -6.69 10.75 -6.92
C PHE A 218 -5.68 10.43 -5.81
N TYR A 219 -5.94 9.33 -5.11
CA TYR A 219 -4.96 8.68 -4.25
C TYR A 219 -4.96 7.17 -4.47
N LEU A 220 -3.78 6.58 -4.51
CA LEU A 220 -3.58 5.14 -4.41
C LEU A 220 -2.75 4.87 -3.16
N PHE A 221 -3.36 4.18 -2.20
CA PHE A 221 -2.71 3.72 -0.98
C PHE A 221 -2.36 2.25 -1.15
N ILE A 222 -1.13 1.87 -0.80
CA ILE A 222 -0.68 0.49 -0.86
C ILE A 222 -0.24 0.06 0.53
N TYR A 223 -0.82 -1.03 1.00
CA TYR A 223 -0.58 -1.60 2.32
C TYR A 223 0.03 -2.98 2.21
N ARG A 224 0.92 -3.32 3.14
CA ARG A 224 1.41 -4.69 3.35
C ARG A 224 1.31 -5.00 4.83
N ASP A 225 0.70 -6.13 5.19
CA ASP A 225 0.47 -6.53 6.58
C ASP A 225 -0.23 -5.47 7.46
N ASN A 226 -1.05 -4.61 6.82
CA ASN A 226 -1.74 -3.41 7.36
C ASN A 226 -0.87 -2.15 7.56
N ASP A 227 0.43 -2.22 7.28
CA ASP A 227 1.30 -1.05 7.26
C ASP A 227 1.22 -0.36 5.90
N LEU A 228 1.07 0.97 5.92
CA LEU A 228 1.07 1.79 4.72
C LEU A 228 2.49 1.88 4.17
N VAL A 229 2.74 1.25 3.03
CA VAL A 229 4.06 1.25 2.38
C VAL A 229 4.18 2.30 1.28
N MET A 230 3.06 2.76 0.72
CA MET A 230 3.07 3.73 -0.38
C MET A 230 1.83 4.58 -0.47
N VAL A 231 2.01 5.83 -0.91
CA VAL A 231 0.92 6.69 -1.38
C VAL A 231 1.32 7.29 -2.72
N GLN A 232 0.48 7.11 -3.74
CA GLN A 232 0.63 7.77 -5.03
C GLN A 232 -0.52 8.77 -5.22
N SER A 233 -0.21 9.96 -5.72
CA SER A 233 -1.19 11.04 -5.94
C SER A 233 -1.07 11.72 -7.31
N LEU A 234 -0.32 11.13 -8.25
CA LEU A 234 -0.08 11.67 -9.58
C LEU A 234 -0.26 10.58 -10.64
N ASN A 235 -0.90 10.91 -11.76
CA ASN A 235 -1.13 10.00 -12.89
C ASN A 235 0.12 9.81 -13.74
N GLN A 236 1.15 9.16 -13.22
CA GLN A 236 2.25 8.68 -14.05
C GLN A 236 2.41 7.16 -13.87
N PRO A 237 2.59 6.42 -14.97
CA PRO A 237 2.89 5.00 -14.89
C PRO A 237 4.27 4.85 -14.24
N ASP A 238 4.26 4.42 -12.99
CA ASP A 238 5.48 4.13 -12.24
C ASP A 238 5.75 2.62 -12.30
N ASN A 239 7.04 2.26 -12.32
CA ASN A 239 7.44 0.88 -12.10
C ASN A 239 7.15 0.56 -10.62
N ILE A 240 5.94 0.06 -10.38
CA ILE A 240 5.44 -0.20 -9.04
C ILE A 240 6.28 -1.27 -8.35
N ALA A 241 6.78 -2.24 -9.11
CA ALA A 241 7.55 -3.35 -8.59
C ALA A 241 8.97 -2.99 -8.12
N ARG A 242 9.51 -1.84 -8.54
CA ARG A 242 10.76 -1.32 -7.98
C ARG A 242 10.55 -0.54 -6.71
N LEU A 243 9.33 -0.03 -6.52
CA LEU A 243 8.95 0.71 -5.34
C LEU A 243 8.45 -0.25 -4.24
N LEU A 244 7.86 -1.38 -4.63
CA LEU A 244 7.52 -2.51 -3.77
C LEU A 244 8.71 -3.49 -3.82
N ASP A 245 9.62 -3.44 -2.87
CA ASP A 245 10.92 -4.12 -2.95
C ASP A 245 10.97 -5.52 -2.31
N GLU A 246 9.81 -6.02 -1.87
CA GLU A 246 9.68 -7.30 -1.18
C GLU A 246 8.54 -8.17 -1.69
N ASP A 247 8.71 -9.49 -1.59
CA ASP A 247 7.65 -10.45 -1.86
C ASP A 247 6.46 -10.29 -0.93
N GLY A 248 5.27 -10.56 -1.46
CA GLY A 248 4.06 -10.67 -0.66
C GLY A 248 2.83 -10.09 -1.33
N LEU A 249 1.77 -9.99 -0.54
CA LEU A 249 0.50 -9.43 -0.96
C LEU A 249 0.42 -7.96 -0.54
N TYR A 250 0.15 -7.10 -1.51
CA TYR A 250 -0.04 -5.68 -1.31
C TYR A 250 -1.50 -5.33 -1.55
N ASN A 251 -2.17 -4.84 -0.52
CA ASN A 251 -3.55 -4.38 -0.61
C ASN A 251 -3.58 -2.94 -1.10
N CYS A 252 -4.20 -2.72 -2.24
CA CYS A 252 -4.28 -1.43 -2.90
C CYS A 252 -5.68 -0.83 -2.72
N ILE A 253 -5.74 0.40 -2.21
CA ILE A 253 -6.97 1.17 -2.05
C ILE A 253 -6.83 2.43 -2.88
N MET A 254 -7.60 2.51 -3.97
CA MET A 254 -7.65 3.66 -4.86
C MET A 254 -8.88 4.51 -4.54
N GLN A 255 -8.69 5.75 -4.13
CA GLN A 255 -9.73 6.71 -3.79
C GLN A 255 -9.79 7.83 -4.83
N LEU A 256 -10.95 7.96 -5.46
CA LEU A 256 -11.21 8.93 -6.53
C LEU A 256 -12.32 9.89 -6.11
N GLU A 257 -12.17 11.17 -6.43
CA GLU A 257 -13.20 12.19 -6.22
C GLU A 257 -13.42 13.02 -7.48
N TRP A 258 -14.69 13.26 -7.78
CA TRP A 258 -15.16 14.22 -8.78
C TRP A 258 -15.93 15.31 -8.05
N ASN A 259 -15.37 16.51 -8.02
CA ASN A 259 -15.97 17.68 -7.41
C ASN A 259 -17.21 18.10 -8.18
N GLN A 260 -18.16 18.71 -7.46
CA GLN A 260 -19.32 19.32 -8.10
C GLN A 260 -18.86 20.46 -9.03
N ASP A 261 -19.24 20.35 -10.29
CA ASP A 261 -18.92 21.30 -11.36
C ASP A 261 -20.15 21.57 -12.21
N ASP A 262 -20.34 22.83 -12.64
CA ASP A 262 -21.53 23.23 -13.39
C ASP A 262 -21.60 22.58 -14.79
N GLY A 263 -20.48 22.10 -15.33
CA GLY A 263 -20.39 21.39 -16.60
C GLY A 263 -20.61 19.87 -16.49
N ARG A 264 -20.80 19.34 -15.28
CA ARG A 264 -21.01 17.90 -15.03
C ARG A 264 -22.41 17.63 -14.48
N ASP A 265 -22.97 16.52 -14.95
CA ASP A 265 -24.26 15.99 -14.47
C ASP A 265 -24.08 14.94 -13.36
N PHE A 266 -22.90 14.92 -12.73
CA PHE A 266 -22.59 14.05 -11.60
C PHE A 266 -21.47 14.63 -10.74
N TYR A 267 -21.37 14.14 -9.51
CA TYR A 267 -20.21 14.33 -8.63
C TYR A 267 -20.23 13.26 -7.54
N GLY A 268 -19.12 13.13 -6.82
CA GLY A 268 -19.02 12.19 -5.71
C GLY A 268 -17.65 11.55 -5.61
N LYS A 269 -17.56 10.52 -4.77
CA LYS A 269 -16.33 9.77 -4.50
C LYS A 269 -16.56 8.28 -4.67
N ALA A 270 -15.52 7.58 -5.08
CA ALA A 270 -15.54 6.13 -5.23
C ALA A 270 -14.22 5.53 -4.76
N THR A 271 -14.30 4.35 -4.15
CA THR A 271 -13.16 3.55 -3.70
C THR A 271 -13.09 2.27 -4.52
N TYR A 272 -11.89 1.92 -4.96
CA TYR A 272 -11.61 0.70 -5.71
C TYR A 272 -10.51 -0.06 -4.98
N GLU A 273 -10.71 -1.36 -4.81
CA GLU A 273 -9.80 -2.23 -4.07
C GLU A 273 -9.30 -3.36 -4.97
N PHE A 274 -8.01 -3.63 -4.88
CA PHE A 274 -7.35 -4.75 -5.57
C PHE A 274 -6.08 -5.15 -4.82
N THR A 275 -5.50 -6.29 -5.19
CA THR A 275 -4.26 -6.80 -4.61
C THR A 275 -3.21 -6.99 -5.69
N LEU A 276 -1.98 -6.60 -5.36
CA LEU A 276 -0.79 -6.97 -6.12
C LEU A 276 -0.09 -8.09 -5.37
N ALA A 277 0.12 -9.23 -6.04
CA ALA A 277 0.88 -10.35 -5.52
C ALA A 277 2.29 -10.28 -6.11
N ALA A 278 3.24 -9.84 -5.30
CA ALA A 278 4.63 -9.73 -5.70
C ALA A 278 5.37 -11.05 -5.46
N ASP A 279 6.00 -11.54 -6.53
CA ASP A 279 6.92 -12.68 -6.51
C ASP A 279 8.20 -12.26 -7.22
N TYR A 280 9.18 -11.81 -6.44
CA TYR A 280 10.47 -11.34 -6.90
C TYR A 280 11.53 -12.43 -6.73
N PRO A 281 12.55 -12.46 -7.61
CA PRO A 281 13.66 -13.37 -7.42
C PRO A 281 14.42 -13.06 -6.13
N VAL A 282 15.05 -14.09 -5.53
CA VAL A 282 15.92 -13.93 -4.36
C VAL A 282 16.96 -12.84 -4.63
N ARG A 283 17.01 -11.85 -3.73
CA ARG A 283 17.99 -10.77 -3.78
C ARG A 283 19.04 -10.99 -2.71
N ILE A 284 20.31 -11.02 -3.08
CA ILE A 284 21.44 -11.22 -2.16
C ILE A 284 22.33 -9.98 -2.17
N ASP A 285 22.49 -9.34 -1.02
CA ASP A 285 23.37 -8.19 -0.81
C ASP A 285 24.43 -8.48 0.27
N ILE A 286 25.60 -7.86 0.10
CA ILE A 286 26.67 -7.86 1.10
C ILE A 286 26.97 -6.41 1.50
N SER A 287 27.23 -6.17 2.78
CA SER A 287 27.44 -4.82 3.31
C SER A 287 28.69 -4.13 2.77
N ALA A 288 29.72 -4.89 2.38
CA ALA A 288 30.94 -4.39 1.78
C ALA A 288 31.72 -5.49 1.04
N GLU A 289 32.43 -5.10 -0.02
CA GLU A 289 33.43 -5.95 -0.70
C GLU A 289 34.87 -5.58 -0.31
N GLU A 290 35.06 -4.53 0.48
CA GLU A 290 36.33 -4.18 1.09
C GLU A 290 36.13 -3.86 2.57
N ILE A 291 36.92 -4.48 3.44
CA ILE A 291 36.72 -4.37 4.88
C ILE A 291 38.05 -4.42 5.65
N ASP A 292 38.08 -3.78 6.80
CA ASP A 292 39.23 -3.85 7.70
C ASP A 292 39.18 -5.11 8.59
N PRO A 293 40.34 -5.65 9.01
CA PRO A 293 40.38 -6.65 10.06
C PRO A 293 39.74 -6.11 11.34
N GLY A 294 38.89 -6.93 11.97
CA GLY A 294 38.16 -6.57 13.18
C GLY A 294 36.74 -6.08 12.96
N GLU A 295 36.26 -6.00 11.73
CA GLU A 295 34.95 -5.44 11.41
C GLU A 295 33.89 -6.54 11.12
N LEU A 296 32.65 -6.11 10.88
CA LEU A 296 31.51 -6.99 10.61
C LEU A 296 31.02 -6.85 9.16
N LEU A 297 30.99 -7.97 8.43
CA LEU A 297 30.21 -8.08 7.20
C LEU A 297 28.81 -8.56 7.53
N VAL A 298 27.81 -8.02 6.83
CA VAL A 298 26.44 -8.51 6.88
C VAL A 298 26.03 -8.94 5.49
N ILE A 299 25.47 -10.13 5.37
CA ILE A 299 24.81 -10.60 4.16
C ILE A 299 23.31 -10.56 4.44
N LYS A 300 22.56 -9.89 3.58
CA LYS A 300 21.10 -9.87 3.60
C LYS A 300 20.61 -10.55 2.33
N ALA A 301 19.82 -11.61 2.49
CA ALA A 301 19.13 -12.25 1.40
C ALA A 301 17.62 -12.08 1.59
N SER A 302 16.97 -11.33 0.70
CA SER A 302 15.53 -11.04 0.73
C SER A 302 14.79 -11.88 -0.31
N ASN A 303 13.46 -11.96 -0.20
CA ASN A 303 12.58 -12.71 -1.10
C ASN A 303 12.90 -14.22 -1.09
N ILE A 304 13.30 -14.74 0.07
CA ILE A 304 13.54 -16.17 0.29
C ILE A 304 12.22 -16.81 0.69
N GLN A 305 11.77 -17.77 -0.12
CA GLN A 305 10.54 -18.50 0.15
C GLN A 305 10.69 -19.37 1.41
N PRO A 306 9.59 -19.67 2.15
CA PRO A 306 9.67 -20.44 3.39
C PRO A 306 10.30 -21.83 3.27
N HIS A 307 10.32 -22.40 2.06
CA HIS A 307 10.87 -23.73 1.76
C HIS A 307 12.29 -23.67 1.18
N GLU A 308 12.83 -22.47 0.94
CA GLU A 308 14.19 -22.28 0.44
C GLU A 308 15.18 -22.12 1.60
N ASP A 309 16.33 -22.77 1.45
CA ASP A 309 17.46 -22.65 2.37
C ASP A 309 18.51 -21.69 1.81
N LEU A 310 19.16 -20.93 2.70
CA LEU A 310 20.33 -20.12 2.36
C LEU A 310 21.61 -20.91 2.65
N SER A 311 22.42 -21.17 1.62
CA SER A 311 23.76 -21.75 1.77
C SER A 311 24.83 -20.68 1.64
N ILE A 312 25.84 -20.74 2.50
CA ILE A 312 27.00 -19.83 2.51
C ILE A 312 28.27 -20.68 2.52
N GLU A 313 29.10 -20.53 1.49
CA GLU A 313 30.46 -21.06 1.40
C GLU A 313 31.44 -19.88 1.49
N THR A 314 32.39 -19.92 2.43
CA THR A 314 33.34 -18.81 2.59
C THR A 314 34.74 -19.27 3.00
N GLU A 315 35.75 -18.53 2.54
CA GLU A 315 37.14 -18.65 3.01
C GLU A 315 37.40 -17.90 4.34
N ILE A 316 36.46 -17.09 4.81
CA ILE A 316 36.56 -16.43 6.11
C ILE A 316 36.38 -17.51 7.18
N ASP A 317 37.39 -17.68 8.04
CA ASP A 317 37.39 -18.66 9.14
C ASP A 317 36.36 -18.33 10.24
N PHE A 318 35.09 -18.55 9.90
CA PHE A 318 33.93 -18.40 10.76
C PHE A 318 32.83 -19.31 10.19
N LYS A 319 32.05 -19.96 11.06
CA LYS A 319 30.90 -20.75 10.62
C LYS A 319 29.67 -19.84 10.57
N PRO A 320 29.22 -19.39 9.38
CA PRO A 320 28.07 -18.49 9.29
C PRO A 320 26.80 -19.18 9.75
N ASN A 321 25.96 -18.44 10.46
CA ASN A 321 24.58 -18.80 10.75
C ASN A 321 23.67 -17.82 10.01
N ALA A 322 22.60 -18.33 9.40
CA ALA A 322 21.56 -17.52 8.78
C ALA A 322 20.37 -17.42 9.73
N PHE A 323 19.94 -16.19 9.99
CA PHE A 323 18.81 -15.89 10.87
C PHE A 323 17.64 -15.38 10.06
N GLN A 324 16.43 -15.85 10.38
CA GLN A 324 15.22 -15.57 9.62
C GLN A 324 14.39 -14.46 10.27
N GLU A 325 13.98 -13.49 9.46
CA GLU A 325 12.96 -12.48 9.80
C GLU A 325 12.07 -12.31 8.57
N GLY A 326 10.81 -12.78 8.65
CA GLY A 326 9.92 -12.87 7.49
C GLY A 326 10.53 -13.70 6.33
N ASN A 327 10.55 -13.11 5.14
CA ASN A 327 11.18 -13.66 3.93
C ASN A 327 12.64 -13.23 3.76
N THR A 328 13.25 -12.64 4.79
CA THR A 328 14.66 -12.27 4.81
C THR A 328 15.48 -13.29 5.60
N ARG A 329 16.71 -13.51 5.16
CA ARG A 329 17.78 -14.19 5.90
C ARG A 329 18.94 -13.22 6.10
N THR A 330 19.40 -13.08 7.32
CA THR A 330 20.55 -12.25 7.70
C THR A 330 21.68 -13.13 8.20
N VAL A 331 22.91 -12.88 7.73
CA VAL A 331 24.12 -13.54 8.21
C VAL A 331 25.08 -12.47 8.74
N LEU A 332 25.51 -12.64 9.99
CA LEU A 332 26.56 -11.84 10.60
C LEU A 332 27.89 -12.57 10.42
N LEU A 333 28.80 -12.00 9.62
CA LEU A 333 30.08 -12.61 9.26
C LEU A 333 31.23 -11.72 9.76
N PRO A 334 31.74 -11.95 10.99
CA PRO A 334 32.82 -11.15 11.55
C PRO A 334 34.15 -11.46 10.86
N VAL A 335 34.97 -10.44 10.63
CA VAL A 335 36.34 -10.58 10.15
C VAL A 335 37.27 -10.36 11.34
N SER A 336 37.93 -11.42 11.83
CA SER A 336 38.82 -11.30 12.99
C SER A 336 39.98 -10.34 12.70
N TYR A 337 40.44 -9.61 13.72
CA TYR A 337 41.69 -8.84 13.62
C TYR A 337 42.94 -9.72 13.44
N PHE A 338 42.79 -11.05 13.53
CA PHE A 338 43.83 -12.03 13.20
C PHE A 338 43.75 -12.55 11.76
N HIS A 339 42.70 -12.22 10.99
CA HIS A 339 42.64 -12.60 9.58
C HIS A 339 43.82 -12.00 8.82
N LYS A 340 44.26 -12.72 7.78
CA LYS A 340 45.36 -12.28 6.94
C LYS A 340 44.88 -11.12 6.06
N GLU A 341 45.42 -9.94 6.33
CA GLU A 341 45.20 -8.73 5.56
C GLU A 341 45.90 -8.75 4.18
N ASN A 342 45.59 -7.74 3.37
CA ASN A 342 46.07 -7.58 1.99
C ASN A 342 45.75 -8.81 1.11
N ARG A 343 44.55 -9.35 1.29
CA ARG A 343 44.06 -10.56 0.64
C ARG A 343 42.56 -10.49 0.42
N SER A 344 42.10 -11.01 -0.71
CA SER A 344 40.68 -11.27 -0.94
C SER A 344 40.27 -12.67 -0.47
N TYR A 345 39.05 -12.75 0.07
CA TYR A 345 38.38 -13.97 0.52
C TYR A 345 37.10 -14.15 -0.27
N SER A 346 36.85 -15.37 -0.78
CA SER A 346 35.58 -15.65 -1.45
C SER A 346 34.45 -15.85 -0.44
N VAL A 347 33.29 -15.28 -0.75
CA VAL A 347 32.01 -15.50 -0.07
C VAL A 347 30.98 -15.82 -1.14
N LYS A 348 30.54 -17.07 -1.20
CA LYS A 348 29.51 -17.53 -2.13
C LYS A 348 28.23 -17.81 -1.37
N VAL A 349 27.14 -17.24 -1.85
CA VAL A 349 25.82 -17.31 -1.25
C VAL A 349 24.85 -17.86 -2.29
N SER A 350 24.02 -18.81 -1.91
CA SER A 350 23.02 -19.40 -2.82
C SER A 350 21.71 -19.72 -2.11
N SER A 351 20.60 -19.49 -2.80
CA SER A 351 19.24 -19.87 -2.41
C SER A 351 18.44 -20.17 -3.67
N GLY A 352 17.75 -21.32 -3.71
CA GLY A 352 17.07 -21.78 -4.93
C GLY A 352 18.03 -21.85 -6.13
N ASP A 353 17.63 -21.23 -7.23
CA ASP A 353 18.44 -21.13 -8.45
C ASP A 353 19.39 -19.91 -8.47
N VAL A 354 19.33 -19.04 -7.45
CA VAL A 354 20.16 -17.83 -7.36
C VAL A 354 21.47 -18.15 -6.67
N VAL A 355 22.59 -17.81 -7.33
CA VAL A 355 23.94 -17.93 -6.79
C VAL A 355 24.67 -16.60 -7.00
N LYS A 356 25.23 -16.03 -5.93
CA LYS A 356 26.05 -14.82 -5.97
C LYS A 356 27.39 -15.08 -5.27
N GLU A 357 28.48 -14.70 -5.92
CA GLU A 357 29.83 -14.80 -5.37
C GLU A 357 30.43 -13.41 -5.22
N PHE A 358 30.97 -13.15 -4.04
CA PHE A 358 31.61 -11.89 -3.67
C PHE A 358 33.10 -12.14 -3.40
N SER A 359 33.94 -11.17 -3.79
CA SER A 359 35.36 -11.16 -3.46
C SER A 359 35.61 -10.08 -2.41
N VAL A 360 35.73 -10.48 -1.14
CA VAL A 360 35.90 -9.54 -0.03
C VAL A 360 37.38 -9.28 0.23
N PHE A 361 37.87 -8.09 -0.09
CA PHE A 361 39.25 -7.68 0.16
C PHE A 361 39.44 -7.18 1.60
N VAL A 362 40.26 -7.89 2.37
CA VAL A 362 40.64 -7.48 3.73
C VAL A 362 41.83 -6.52 3.64
N ARG A 363 41.61 -5.26 4.02
CA ARG A 363 42.60 -4.18 3.89
C ARG A 363 43.79 -4.38 4.85
N PRO A 364 45.01 -3.93 4.47
CA PRO A 364 46.12 -3.80 5.42
C PRO A 364 45.74 -2.89 6.60
N LYS A 365 45.97 -3.32 7.84
CA LYS A 365 45.68 -2.53 9.04
C LYS A 365 46.78 -2.67 10.10
N GLU A 366 47.48 -1.57 10.35
CA GLU A 366 48.44 -1.50 11.44
C GLU A 366 47.74 -1.20 12.77
N PHE A 367 47.85 -2.14 13.71
CA PHE A 367 47.33 -1.96 15.07
C PHE A 367 48.37 -1.31 15.98
N ILE A 368 47.94 -0.31 16.75
CA ILE A 368 48.80 0.43 17.67
C ILE A 368 49.39 -0.50 18.75
N ILE A 369 50.68 -0.28 19.07
CA ILE A 369 51.35 -0.93 20.20
C ILE A 369 51.14 -0.07 21.45
N GLN A 370 50.63 -0.70 22.52
CA GLN A 370 50.40 -0.06 23.81
C GLN A 370 51.25 -0.71 24.89
N TYR A 371 51.93 0.11 25.68
CA TYR A 371 52.66 -0.33 26.87
C TYR A 371 51.84 0.02 28.11
N LEU A 372 51.46 -0.99 28.88
CA LEU A 372 50.72 -0.87 30.12
C LEU A 372 51.63 -1.20 31.29
N ARG A 373 51.57 -0.37 32.32
CA ARG A 373 52.16 -0.64 33.63
C ARG A 373 51.04 -0.93 34.60
N ILE A 374 51.03 -2.13 35.16
CA ILE A 374 50.06 -2.55 36.17
C ILE A 374 50.80 -2.93 37.45
N ASP A 375 50.16 -2.68 38.59
CA ASP A 375 50.71 -3.12 39.87
C ASP A 375 50.98 -4.64 39.85
N PRO A 376 52.20 -5.10 40.20
CA PRO A 376 52.54 -6.52 40.15
C PRO A 376 51.65 -7.42 41.02
N GLN A 377 51.14 -6.92 42.15
CA GLN A 377 50.22 -7.66 43.02
C GLN A 377 48.85 -7.81 42.37
N VAL A 378 48.35 -6.74 41.73
CA VAL A 378 47.11 -6.80 40.94
C VAL A 378 47.26 -7.81 39.80
N ALA A 379 48.33 -7.74 39.02
CA ALA A 379 48.57 -8.70 37.94
C ALA A 379 48.62 -10.15 38.45
N ALA A 380 49.37 -10.42 39.52
CA ALA A 380 49.48 -11.77 40.06
C ALA A 380 48.16 -12.31 40.65
N SER A 381 47.35 -11.43 41.24
CA SER A 381 46.07 -11.81 41.86
C SER A 381 44.92 -11.97 40.87
N THR A 382 44.95 -11.25 39.74
CA THR A 382 43.85 -11.22 38.76
C THR A 382 44.13 -12.01 37.48
N ARG A 383 45.40 -12.30 37.18
CA ARG A 383 45.80 -13.16 36.06
C ARG A 383 46.67 -14.31 36.52
N ASN A 384 45.99 -15.39 36.88
CA ASN A 384 46.61 -16.62 37.37
C ASN A 384 45.82 -17.83 36.88
N GLU A 385 46.23 -19.02 37.32
CA GLU A 385 45.59 -20.27 36.92
C GLU A 385 44.09 -20.31 37.32
N LYS A 386 43.73 -19.80 38.50
CA LYS A 386 42.33 -19.77 38.96
C LYS A 386 41.46 -18.88 38.08
N SER A 387 41.94 -17.67 37.75
CA SER A 387 41.21 -16.79 36.84
C SER A 387 41.06 -17.41 35.45
N SER A 388 42.11 -18.08 34.95
CA SER A 388 42.09 -18.76 33.65
C SER A 388 41.07 -19.92 33.60
N ILE A 389 40.95 -20.68 34.68
CA ILE A 389 39.94 -21.75 34.81
C ILE A 389 38.55 -21.13 34.90
N GLU A 390 38.36 -20.09 35.72
CA GLU A 390 37.07 -19.42 35.89
C GLU A 390 36.55 -18.84 34.57
N ILE A 391 37.40 -18.15 33.81
CA ILE A 391 37.04 -17.61 32.48
C ILE A 391 36.63 -18.73 31.52
N ARG A 392 37.35 -19.86 31.54
CA ARG A 392 37.03 -21.02 30.70
C ARG A 392 35.69 -21.65 31.09
N GLU A 393 35.38 -21.73 32.37
CA GLU A 393 34.15 -22.38 32.85
C GLU A 393 32.93 -21.47 32.72
N LYS A 394 33.08 -20.17 33.00
CA LYS A 394 31.96 -19.22 33.04
C LYS A 394 31.74 -18.47 31.73
N LEU A 395 32.80 -18.08 31.00
CA LEU A 395 32.65 -17.22 29.81
C LEU A 395 32.71 -17.98 28.49
N TYR A 396 33.51 -19.04 28.37
CA TYR A 396 33.63 -19.75 27.09
C TYR A 396 32.33 -20.42 26.63
N PRO A 397 31.50 -21.01 27.52
CA PRO A 397 30.19 -21.55 27.12
C PRO A 397 29.21 -20.49 26.61
N LEU A 398 29.41 -19.21 26.96
CA LEU A 398 28.54 -18.11 26.54
C LEU A 398 28.85 -17.62 25.12
N LYS A 399 30.09 -17.83 24.63
CA LYS A 399 30.51 -17.39 23.30
C LYS A 399 29.64 -17.98 22.16
N PRO A 400 29.36 -19.29 22.10
CA PRO A 400 28.55 -19.87 21.02
C PRO A 400 27.04 -19.68 21.20
N VAL A 401 26.57 -19.07 22.30
CA VAL A 401 25.14 -18.78 22.49
C VAL A 401 24.70 -17.86 21.36
N SER A 402 23.58 -18.16 20.70
CA SER A 402 23.09 -17.37 19.58
C SER A 402 21.59 -17.52 19.54
N ASP A 403 20.88 -16.52 20.03
CA ASP A 403 19.42 -16.53 20.03
C ASP A 403 18.92 -16.26 18.60
N PRO A 404 17.93 -17.01 18.09
CA PRO A 404 17.47 -16.87 16.71
C PRO A 404 16.59 -15.63 16.50
N VAL A 405 16.37 -14.84 17.54
CA VAL A 405 15.55 -13.62 17.55
C VAL A 405 16.48 -12.42 17.64
N ARG A 406 16.27 -11.43 16.79
CA ARG A 406 16.89 -10.11 16.91
C ARG A 406 16.21 -9.33 18.03
N TYR A 407 16.95 -9.02 19.10
CA TYR A 407 16.44 -8.17 20.18
C TYR A 407 16.69 -6.69 19.94
N TRP A 408 17.82 -6.33 19.29
CA TRP A 408 18.17 -4.93 19.09
C TRP A 408 17.20 -4.23 18.14
N GLU A 409 16.93 -2.95 18.41
CA GLU A 409 16.10 -2.09 17.58
C GLU A 409 16.81 -0.75 17.36
N GLY A 410 16.78 -0.27 16.11
CA GLY A 410 17.47 0.93 15.69
C GLY A 410 18.96 0.94 16.04
N GLU A 411 19.52 2.13 16.22
CA GLU A 411 20.94 2.33 16.53
C GLU A 411 21.29 1.89 17.96
N PHE A 412 22.53 1.42 18.14
CA PHE A 412 23.15 1.19 19.44
C PHE A 412 23.62 2.51 20.03
N ILE A 413 23.41 2.72 21.33
CA ILE A 413 23.88 3.93 22.03
C ILE A 413 25.20 3.68 22.75
N GLN A 414 25.94 4.77 23.04
CA GLN A 414 27.13 4.71 23.87
C GLN A 414 26.81 4.14 25.27
N PRO A 415 27.63 3.23 25.82
CA PRO A 415 27.36 2.59 27.12
C PRO A 415 27.60 3.53 28.31
N VAL A 416 28.38 4.59 28.13
CA VAL A 416 28.67 5.60 29.17
C VAL A 416 28.69 6.98 28.51
N GLU A 417 27.84 7.88 28.99
CA GLU A 417 27.81 9.27 28.53
C GLU A 417 29.05 10.04 29.03
N GLY A 418 29.66 10.88 28.18
CA GLY A 418 30.79 11.73 28.55
C GLY A 418 32.13 11.00 28.77
N GLY A 419 32.19 9.69 28.51
CA GLY A 419 33.41 8.88 28.66
C GLY A 419 34.48 9.23 27.63
N ARG A 420 35.75 9.18 28.04
CA ARG A 420 36.89 9.34 27.14
C ARG A 420 37.14 8.04 26.37
N VAL A 421 36.87 8.07 25.07
CA VAL A 421 37.09 6.95 24.14
C VAL A 421 38.32 7.25 23.26
N SER A 422 39.09 6.21 22.93
CA SER A 422 40.13 6.29 21.89
C SER A 422 39.74 5.40 20.72
N PRO A 423 39.47 5.95 19.52
CA PRO A 423 38.96 5.16 18.41
C PRO A 423 39.85 3.98 17.98
N GLU A 424 41.17 4.11 18.18
CA GLU A 424 42.11 3.04 17.80
C GLU A 424 42.31 1.98 18.90
N ASP A 425 41.51 1.96 19.96
CA ASP A 425 41.68 1.02 21.09
C ASP A 425 41.55 -0.44 20.67
N PHE A 426 40.61 -0.74 19.78
CA PHE A 426 40.35 -2.09 19.34
C PHE A 426 41.54 -2.66 18.57
N GLY A 427 41.90 -3.90 18.89
CA GLY A 427 42.99 -4.65 18.27
C GLY A 427 44.40 -4.21 18.70
N LYS A 428 44.56 -3.26 19.65
CA LYS A 428 45.88 -2.86 20.16
C LYS A 428 46.73 -4.05 20.60
N ARG A 429 48.00 -4.04 20.22
CA ARG A 429 49.00 -5.02 20.69
C ARG A 429 49.56 -4.56 22.02
N ARG A 430 49.34 -5.33 23.08
CA ARG A 430 49.70 -4.92 24.45
C ARG A 430 51.02 -5.51 24.91
N TYR A 431 51.78 -4.69 25.62
CA TYR A 431 52.88 -5.11 26.47
C TYR A 431 52.50 -4.75 27.91
N VAL A 432 52.47 -5.74 28.80
CA VAL A 432 52.15 -5.54 30.21
C VAL A 432 53.43 -5.71 31.00
N ASN A 433 53.83 -4.69 31.77
CA ASN A 433 55.07 -4.70 32.55
C ASN A 433 56.28 -5.12 31.69
N ASN A 434 56.38 -4.52 30.50
CA ASN A 434 57.38 -4.78 29.46
C ASN A 434 57.39 -6.19 28.85
N SER A 435 56.40 -7.02 29.14
CA SER A 435 56.27 -8.36 28.57
C SER A 435 55.18 -8.38 27.48
N PRO A 436 55.42 -9.00 26.31
CA PRO A 436 54.40 -9.10 25.28
C PRO A 436 53.22 -9.98 25.73
N THR A 437 52.01 -9.60 25.35
CA THR A 437 50.81 -10.44 25.58
C THR A 437 50.54 -11.34 24.38
N SER A 438 49.96 -12.52 24.62
CA SER A 438 49.48 -13.43 23.58
C SER A 438 48.15 -12.98 22.94
N TYR A 439 47.47 -12.01 23.56
CA TYR A 439 46.20 -11.46 23.11
C TYR A 439 46.34 -10.02 22.63
N ARG A 440 45.34 -9.54 21.90
CA ARG A 440 45.15 -8.12 21.53
C ARG A 440 44.00 -7.52 22.32
N HIS A 441 43.98 -6.20 22.47
CA HIS A 441 42.83 -5.53 23.06
C HIS A 441 41.58 -5.79 22.22
N ASN A 442 40.55 -6.35 22.83
CA ASN A 442 39.36 -6.88 22.15
C ASN A 442 38.15 -5.95 22.21
N GLY A 443 38.34 -4.71 22.68
CA GLY A 443 37.28 -3.73 22.87
C GLY A 443 37.81 -2.30 22.93
N LEU A 444 37.04 -1.45 23.59
CA LEU A 444 37.33 -0.06 23.91
C LEU A 444 37.48 0.10 25.43
N ASP A 445 38.46 0.89 25.86
CA ASP A 445 38.56 1.28 27.26
C ASP A 445 38.02 2.71 27.42
N ILE A 446 36.80 2.81 27.92
CA ILE A 446 36.07 4.07 28.08
C ILE A 446 36.38 4.63 29.47
N GLY A 447 37.31 5.58 29.51
CA GLY A 447 37.73 6.22 30.76
C GLY A 447 36.65 7.15 31.31
N HIS A 448 36.26 6.95 32.57
CA HIS A 448 35.30 7.80 33.27
C HIS A 448 35.52 7.70 34.80
N ASP A 449 34.99 8.66 35.55
CA ASP A 449 34.93 8.61 37.02
C ASP A 449 34.24 7.32 37.51
N GLU A 450 34.79 6.74 38.59
CA GLU A 450 34.20 5.59 39.27
C GLU A 450 32.79 5.92 39.79
N GLY A 451 31.86 4.97 39.62
CA GLY A 451 30.44 5.16 39.98
C GLY A 451 29.58 5.75 38.87
N ALA A 452 30.16 6.20 37.75
CA ALA A 452 29.38 6.69 36.63
C ALA A 452 28.46 5.60 36.05
N PRO A 453 27.21 5.92 35.66
CA PRO A 453 26.25 4.93 35.21
C PRO A 453 26.68 4.32 33.88
N ILE A 454 26.53 3.00 33.78
CA ILE A 454 26.67 2.24 32.53
C ILE A 454 25.28 1.80 32.11
N VAL A 455 24.93 2.04 30.85
CA VAL A 455 23.65 1.65 30.26
C VAL A 455 23.78 0.50 29.27
N ALA A 456 22.71 -0.28 29.11
CA ALA A 456 22.61 -1.24 28.01
C ALA A 456 22.57 -0.49 26.66
N THR A 457 23.51 -0.82 25.77
CA THR A 457 23.66 -0.15 24.47
C THR A 457 22.51 -0.45 23.51
N ASN A 458 21.81 -1.56 23.70
CA ASN A 458 20.55 -1.89 23.05
C ASN A 458 19.78 -2.95 23.86
N ASN A 459 18.57 -3.30 23.42
CA ASN A 459 17.77 -4.36 24.00
C ASN A 459 18.52 -5.71 23.97
N GLY A 460 18.32 -6.55 24.97
CA GLY A 460 18.90 -7.90 24.97
C GLY A 460 18.70 -8.67 26.26
N ARG A 461 19.27 -9.87 26.30
CA ARG A 461 19.21 -10.80 27.43
C ARG A 461 20.56 -10.88 28.14
N VAL A 462 20.58 -10.66 29.44
CA VAL A 462 21.80 -10.76 30.26
C VAL A 462 22.24 -12.23 30.35
N LEU A 463 23.37 -12.56 29.71
CA LEU A 463 23.97 -13.91 29.75
C LEU A 463 24.72 -14.16 31.05
N ILE A 464 25.35 -13.13 31.61
CA ILE A 464 25.99 -13.18 32.92
C ILE A 464 25.99 -11.78 33.54
N ALA A 465 25.77 -11.72 34.85
CA ALA A 465 26.09 -10.59 35.71
C ALA A 465 26.73 -11.14 36.99
N ASP A 466 28.06 -11.20 37.03
CA ASP A 466 28.81 -11.84 38.12
C ASP A 466 30.20 -11.20 38.31
N PHE A 467 30.80 -11.40 39.48
CA PHE A 467 32.19 -11.05 39.74
C PHE A 467 33.12 -12.18 39.29
N LEU A 468 34.12 -11.83 38.47
CA LEU A 468 35.17 -12.73 37.99
C LEU A 468 36.55 -12.19 38.36
N ILE A 469 37.51 -13.09 38.62
CA ILE A 469 38.83 -12.72 39.11
C ILE A 469 39.57 -11.79 38.12
N GLU A 470 39.52 -12.10 36.82
CA GLU A 470 40.25 -11.33 35.81
C GLU A 470 39.48 -10.09 35.33
N THR A 471 38.20 -10.22 35.04
CA THR A 471 37.39 -9.13 34.44
C THR A 471 36.65 -8.30 35.48
N GLY A 472 36.71 -8.67 36.77
CA GLY A 472 35.97 -8.00 37.82
C GLY A 472 34.46 -8.24 37.70
N ASN A 473 33.66 -7.29 38.19
CA ASN A 473 32.22 -7.31 37.94
C ASN A 473 31.98 -7.22 36.43
N THR A 474 31.29 -8.22 35.90
CA THR A 474 31.17 -8.48 34.47
C THR A 474 29.72 -8.62 34.08
N ILE A 475 29.30 -7.91 33.04
CA ILE A 475 27.99 -8.05 32.41
C ILE A 475 28.16 -8.40 30.93
N ILE A 476 27.46 -9.44 30.47
CA ILE A 476 27.36 -9.77 29.04
C ILE A 476 25.90 -9.79 28.65
N ILE A 477 25.56 -9.11 27.57
CA ILE A 477 24.21 -9.04 27.02
C ILE A 477 24.21 -9.65 25.62
N GLU A 478 23.34 -10.63 25.38
CA GLU A 478 23.03 -11.17 24.04
C GLU A 478 21.94 -10.31 23.41
N HIS A 479 22.24 -9.73 22.26
CA HIS A 479 21.31 -8.91 21.48
C HIS A 479 20.56 -9.71 20.41
N GLY A 480 20.88 -11.00 20.25
CA GLY A 480 20.33 -11.84 19.20
C GLY A 480 21.36 -12.09 18.11
N TYR A 481 21.14 -13.14 17.31
CA TYR A 481 21.98 -13.51 16.17
C TYR A 481 23.46 -13.76 16.54
N GLY A 482 23.74 -14.00 17.84
CA GLY A 482 25.09 -14.16 18.36
C GLY A 482 25.82 -12.86 18.65
N LEU A 483 25.22 -11.70 18.40
CA LEU A 483 25.76 -10.38 18.74
C LEU A 483 25.69 -10.13 20.24
N LYS A 484 26.84 -9.90 20.88
CA LYS A 484 26.91 -9.67 22.34
C LYS A 484 27.70 -8.43 22.67
N SER A 485 27.25 -7.66 23.64
CA SER A 485 28.05 -6.63 24.31
C SER A 485 28.63 -7.16 25.62
N TRP A 486 29.89 -6.81 25.90
CA TRP A 486 30.64 -7.21 27.09
C TRP A 486 31.09 -5.98 27.86
N HIS A 487 30.89 -6.01 29.19
CA HIS A 487 31.18 -4.90 30.09
C HIS A 487 32.02 -5.43 31.26
N TYR A 488 33.27 -4.99 31.39
CA TYR A 488 34.17 -5.41 32.47
C TYR A 488 34.59 -4.26 33.38
N HIS A 489 35.17 -4.64 34.51
CA HIS A 489 35.76 -3.77 35.52
C HIS A 489 34.75 -2.94 36.32
N LEU A 490 33.46 -3.29 36.29
CA LEU A 490 32.40 -2.52 36.96
C LEU A 490 32.62 -2.43 38.48
N SER A 491 32.11 -1.37 39.11
CA SER A 491 32.07 -1.24 40.57
C SER A 491 30.83 -1.93 41.16
N GLU A 492 29.66 -1.76 40.52
CA GLU A 492 28.39 -2.36 40.94
C GLU A 492 27.63 -2.99 39.76
N LEU A 493 26.80 -4.00 40.06
CA LEU A 493 25.93 -4.70 39.13
C LEU A 493 24.46 -4.43 39.51
N TYR A 494 23.66 -3.90 38.59
CA TYR A 494 22.23 -3.61 38.83
C TYR A 494 21.27 -4.59 38.15
N VAL A 495 21.81 -5.53 37.40
CA VAL A 495 21.07 -6.60 36.72
C VAL A 495 21.57 -7.97 37.15
N LYS A 496 20.79 -9.01 36.85
CA LYS A 496 21.10 -10.40 37.13
C LYS A 496 21.13 -11.22 35.84
N THR A 497 21.86 -12.34 35.88
CA THR A 497 21.84 -13.33 34.81
C THR A 497 20.39 -13.76 34.50
N GLY A 498 20.01 -13.69 33.23
CA GLY A 498 18.68 -14.01 32.73
C GLY A 498 17.73 -12.82 32.58
N ASP A 499 18.07 -11.64 33.10
CA ASP A 499 17.24 -10.45 32.95
C ASP A 499 17.16 -10.01 31.48
N MET A 500 15.99 -9.52 31.07
CA MET A 500 15.83 -8.79 29.80
C MET A 500 16.02 -7.30 30.10
N VAL A 501 16.88 -6.64 29.33
CA VAL A 501 17.15 -5.21 29.43
C VAL A 501 16.74 -4.49 28.16
N LYS A 502 16.34 -3.23 28.29
CA LYS A 502 16.05 -2.33 27.18
C LYS A 502 17.20 -1.36 26.94
N LYS A 503 17.29 -0.86 25.71
CA LYS A 503 18.22 0.21 25.34
C LYS A 503 18.09 1.38 26.32
N GLY A 504 19.21 1.76 26.96
CA GLY A 504 19.27 2.85 27.93
C GLY A 504 19.03 2.47 29.40
N ASP A 505 18.64 1.22 29.70
CA ASP A 505 18.54 0.76 31.09
C ASP A 505 19.91 0.80 31.77
N VAL A 506 19.99 1.34 32.99
CA VAL A 506 21.23 1.35 33.78
C VAL A 506 21.51 -0.05 34.30
N ILE A 507 22.63 -0.65 33.87
CA ILE A 507 23.00 -2.04 34.18
C ILE A 507 24.07 -2.16 35.27
N GLY A 508 24.77 -1.07 35.57
CA GLY A 508 25.78 -1.02 36.61
C GLY A 508 26.55 0.30 36.58
N THR A 509 27.75 0.31 37.16
CA THR A 509 28.56 1.53 37.27
C THR A 509 30.03 1.29 36.94
N VAL A 510 30.68 2.31 36.37
CA VAL A 510 32.13 2.30 36.06
C VAL A 510 32.93 2.01 37.33
N GLY A 511 33.98 1.21 37.21
CA GLY A 511 34.84 0.84 38.32
C GLY A 511 36.26 0.52 37.89
N SER A 512 36.99 -0.15 38.79
CA SER A 512 38.36 -0.63 38.56
C SER A 512 38.57 -2.03 39.14
N THR A 513 37.54 -2.89 39.07
CA THR A 513 37.64 -4.27 39.57
C THR A 513 38.38 -5.19 38.58
N GLY A 514 39.01 -6.26 39.08
CA GLY A 514 39.77 -7.20 38.25
C GLY A 514 41.10 -6.63 37.73
N PHE A 515 41.54 -7.08 36.56
CA PHE A 515 42.79 -6.67 35.92
C PHE A 515 42.65 -5.27 35.30
N SER A 516 42.76 -4.24 36.14
CA SER A 516 42.55 -2.84 35.76
C SER A 516 43.71 -1.94 36.27
N THR A 517 43.96 -0.84 35.56
CA THR A 517 44.97 0.18 35.94
C THR A 517 44.35 1.43 36.60
N GLY A 518 43.02 1.52 36.64
CA GLY A 518 42.26 2.66 37.17
C GLY A 518 40.83 2.67 36.63
N PRO A 519 39.96 3.60 37.08
CA PRO A 519 38.55 3.62 36.67
C PRO A 519 38.34 3.75 35.15
N HIS A 520 37.68 2.75 34.56
CA HIS A 520 37.23 2.73 33.17
C HIS A 520 36.22 1.59 32.95
N LEU A 521 35.40 1.70 31.90
CA LEU A 521 34.65 0.57 31.36
C LEU A 521 35.45 -0.05 30.22
N HIS A 522 35.78 -1.34 30.32
CA HIS A 522 36.17 -2.10 29.13
C HIS A 522 34.91 -2.62 28.45
N PHE A 523 34.66 -2.16 27.23
CA PHE A 523 33.47 -2.45 26.44
C PHE A 523 33.83 -3.17 25.14
N SER A 524 33.20 -4.30 24.84
CA SER A 524 33.46 -5.06 23.61
C SER A 524 32.18 -5.54 22.94
N PHE A 525 32.27 -5.80 21.63
CA PHE A 525 31.27 -6.57 20.90
C PHE A 525 31.86 -7.88 20.38
N THR A 526 31.04 -8.93 20.35
CA THR A 526 31.36 -10.18 19.63
C THR A 526 30.21 -10.62 18.75
N ILE A 527 30.54 -11.26 17.63
CA ILE A 527 29.63 -12.21 16.98
C ILE A 527 30.12 -13.60 17.35
N ASN A 528 29.31 -14.30 18.15
CA ASN A 528 29.70 -15.54 18.81
C ASN A 528 31.04 -15.39 19.55
N ASP A 529 32.09 -16.07 19.07
CA ASP A 529 33.44 -16.10 19.66
C ASP A 529 34.44 -15.13 19.01
N VAL A 530 34.03 -14.38 17.99
CA VAL A 530 34.90 -13.42 17.28
C VAL A 530 34.60 -11.99 17.72
N TRP A 531 35.65 -11.29 18.17
CA TRP A 531 35.58 -9.88 18.57
C TRP A 531 35.51 -8.97 17.36
N ILE A 532 34.63 -7.97 17.44
CA ILE A 532 34.48 -6.93 16.42
C ILE A 532 34.70 -5.54 17.04
N ASN A 533 35.10 -4.59 16.21
CA ASN A 533 35.36 -3.21 16.58
C ASN A 533 34.07 -2.56 17.11
N PRO A 534 34.00 -2.17 18.39
CA PRO A 534 32.75 -1.67 18.95
C PRO A 534 32.29 -0.35 18.35
N ILE A 535 33.21 0.46 17.83
CA ILE A 535 32.91 1.78 17.25
C ILE A 535 31.97 1.64 16.06
N THR A 536 32.22 0.66 15.21
CA THR A 536 31.43 0.42 14.01
C THR A 536 29.96 0.19 14.35
N ILE A 537 29.69 -0.59 15.40
CA ILE A 537 28.32 -0.85 15.85
C ILE A 537 27.70 0.38 16.53
N LEU A 538 28.49 1.13 17.31
CA LEU A 538 28.02 2.31 18.03
C LEU A 538 27.77 3.52 17.12
N GLU A 539 28.52 3.68 16.04
CA GLU A 539 28.42 4.84 15.13
C GLU A 539 27.61 4.57 13.86
N HIS A 540 27.57 3.31 13.40
CA HIS A 540 26.94 2.95 12.12
C HIS A 540 25.88 1.86 12.25
N GLY A 541 25.67 1.32 13.46
CA GLY A 541 24.76 0.20 13.69
C GLY A 541 25.25 -1.10 13.06
N VAL A 542 24.35 -2.08 12.97
CA VAL A 542 24.59 -3.33 12.24
C VAL A 542 24.20 -3.10 10.77
N PRO A 543 25.14 -3.20 9.81
CA PRO A 543 24.87 -2.91 8.40
C PRO A 543 23.69 -3.73 7.84
N LEU A 544 22.94 -3.17 6.89
CA LEU A 544 21.80 -3.82 6.23
C LEU A 544 20.66 -4.28 7.17
N THR A 545 20.59 -3.77 8.40
CA THR A 545 19.53 -4.12 9.37
C THR A 545 18.71 -2.93 9.87
N GLY A 546 18.97 -1.72 9.36
CA GLY A 546 18.17 -0.52 9.62
C GLY A 546 16.83 -0.56 8.89
N VAL A 547 15.86 0.20 9.39
CA VAL A 547 14.68 0.62 8.63
C VAL A 547 15.19 1.71 7.69
N GLU A 548 14.99 1.57 6.38
CA GLU A 548 15.22 2.70 5.47
C GLU A 548 14.22 3.80 5.86
N ASP A 549 14.73 4.94 6.33
CA ASP A 549 13.94 6.11 6.77
C ASP A 549 13.11 6.74 5.63
#